data_AF-A0A086LD44-F1
#
_entry.id   AF-A0A086LD44-F1
#
_cell.length_a   1.000
_cell.length_b   1.000
_cell.length_c   1.000
_cell.angle_alpha   90.00
_cell.angle_beta   90.00
_cell.angle_gamma   90.00
#
_symmetry.space_group_name_H-M   'P 1'
#
loop_
_entity.id
_entity.type
_entity.pdbx_description
1 polymer ?
#
loop_
_entity_poly.entity_id
_entity_poly.type
_entity_poly.pdbx_seq_one_letter_code
_entity_poly.pdbx_strand_id
1 'polypeptide(L)'
;GLQLLQQKYAQKQFGVCPNSACEGWALLPTALTDTPNKHTAKVYCAKCCELYHPPKGSRLNHLDGAYFGTSIAQIFHMQFPFLLPTARSSTVSPPPYYVPTVYGFKVSPQVKTRLRVQQVPRMIHQARQRAEEEREALLGSPAAAAAAAGISSAADAAAQAAAAGEAGRR
;
A
#
# COMPACT_ATOMS: atom_id res chain seq x y z
N GLY A 1 16.80 3.96 33.86
CA GLY A 1 16.12 3.69 32.57
C GLY A 1 15.02 4.70 32.29
N LEU A 2 13.88 4.59 32.97
CA LEU A 2 12.68 5.41 32.70
C LEU A 2 12.88 6.92 32.88
N GLN A 3 13.67 7.38 33.85
CA GLN A 3 14.00 8.81 34.01
C GLN A 3 14.76 9.38 32.80
N LEU A 4 15.71 8.63 32.23
CA LEU A 4 16.40 9.06 31.00
C LEU A 4 15.41 9.12 29.82
N LEU A 5 14.49 8.15 29.74
CA LEU A 5 13.42 8.17 28.74
C LEU A 5 12.52 9.40 28.92
N GLN A 6 12.23 9.79 30.17
CA GLN A 6 11.45 10.98 30.51
C GLN A 6 12.15 12.27 30.05
N GLN A 7 13.46 12.39 30.27
CA GLN A 7 14.24 13.52 29.79
C GLN A 7 14.19 13.63 28.26
N LYS A 8 14.35 12.50 27.55
CA LYS A 8 14.25 12.44 26.09
C LYS A 8 12.83 12.74 25.58
N TYR A 9 11.81 12.28 26.30
CA TYR A 9 10.42 12.56 26.01
C TYR A 9 10.09 14.05 26.15
N ALA A 10 10.57 14.70 27.22
CA ALA A 10 10.42 16.13 27.43
C ALA A 10 11.07 16.95 26.30
N GLN A 11 12.21 16.48 25.77
CA GLN A 11 12.88 17.08 24.61
C GLN A 11 12.24 16.71 23.25
N LYS A 12 11.15 15.93 23.25
CA LYS A 12 10.49 15.42 22.03
C LYS A 12 11.46 14.70 21.07
N GLN A 13 12.48 14.02 21.61
CA GLN A 13 13.55 13.41 20.80
C GLN A 13 13.03 12.31 19.86
N PHE A 14 11.93 11.65 20.22
CA PHE A 14 11.29 10.62 19.40
C PHE A 14 10.30 11.18 18.37
N GLY A 15 10.14 12.50 18.34
CA GLY A 15 9.25 13.21 17.44
C GLY A 15 7.91 13.58 18.10
N VAL A 16 7.01 14.04 17.23
CA VAL A 16 5.67 14.50 17.59
C VAL A 16 4.62 13.73 16.81
N CYS A 17 3.42 13.62 17.37
CA CYS A 17 2.31 12.93 16.75
C CYS A 17 1.98 13.52 15.37
N PRO A 18 1.90 12.71 14.31
CA PRO A 18 1.54 13.20 12.97
C PRO A 18 0.05 13.52 12.84
N ASN A 19 -0.79 13.06 13.76
CA ASN A 19 -2.21 13.42 13.79
C ASN A 19 -2.35 14.89 14.22
N SER A 20 -2.95 15.71 13.34
CA SER A 20 -3.17 17.15 13.60
C SER A 20 -4.01 17.41 14.84
N ALA A 21 -4.97 16.53 15.16
CA ALA A 21 -5.80 16.64 16.36
C ALA A 21 -4.99 16.46 17.66
N CYS A 22 -3.80 15.85 17.57
CA CYS A 22 -2.92 15.69 18.72
C CYS A 22 -2.05 16.93 19.01
N GLU A 23 -2.07 17.96 18.17
CA GLU A 23 -1.37 19.24 18.38
C GLU A 23 0.13 19.06 18.68
N GLY A 24 0.77 18.09 18.01
CA GLY A 24 2.20 17.83 18.20
C GLY A 24 2.58 17.26 19.56
N TRP A 25 1.70 16.42 20.13
CA TRP A 25 1.98 15.63 21.34
C TRP A 25 3.27 14.83 21.22
N ALA A 26 4.04 14.73 22.30
CA ALA A 26 5.31 14.01 22.33
C ALA A 26 5.10 12.50 22.19
N LEU A 27 6.04 11.81 21.53
CA LEU A 27 5.95 10.38 21.28
C LEU A 27 6.95 9.58 22.10
N LEU A 28 6.68 8.28 22.26
CA LEU A 28 7.60 7.31 22.85
C LEU A 28 7.92 6.18 21.89
N PRO A 29 9.14 5.64 21.87
CA PRO A 29 9.45 4.46 21.10
C PRO A 29 8.71 3.23 21.66
N THR A 30 8.27 2.35 20.79
CA THR A 30 7.64 1.07 21.13
C THR A 30 7.86 0.05 20.01
N ALA A 31 7.46 -1.19 20.22
CA ALA A 31 7.47 -2.25 19.23
C ALA A 31 6.05 -2.70 18.84
N LEU A 32 5.91 -3.28 17.65
CA LEU A 32 4.71 -4.05 17.28
C LEU A 32 4.76 -5.48 17.85
N THR A 33 5.97 -6.02 17.99
CA THR A 33 6.23 -7.40 18.42
C THR A 33 7.49 -7.44 19.27
N ASP A 34 7.55 -8.33 20.25
CA ASP A 34 8.76 -8.56 21.05
C ASP A 34 9.74 -9.56 20.39
N THR A 35 9.36 -10.13 19.24
CA THR A 35 10.24 -11.02 18.46
C THR A 35 11.24 -10.21 17.63
N PRO A 36 12.55 -10.50 17.72
CA PRO A 36 13.57 -9.80 16.94
C PRO A 36 13.45 -10.06 15.43
N ASN A 37 14.00 -9.14 14.64
CA ASN A 37 14.06 -9.16 13.17
C ASN A 37 12.69 -9.24 12.46
N LYS A 38 11.61 -8.77 13.12
CA LYS A 38 10.26 -8.70 12.52
C LYS A 38 9.93 -7.30 12.00
N HIS A 39 10.00 -6.31 12.89
CA HIS A 39 9.61 -4.95 12.60
C HIS A 39 10.58 -3.96 13.24
N THR A 40 10.82 -2.85 12.54
CA THR A 40 11.56 -1.72 13.11
C THR A 40 10.79 -1.07 14.25
N ALA A 41 11.49 -0.29 15.07
CA ALA A 41 10.87 0.48 16.14
C ALA A 41 9.78 1.40 15.60
N LYS A 42 8.67 1.47 16.33
CA LYS A 42 7.54 2.37 16.11
C LYS A 42 7.52 3.43 17.20
N VAL A 43 6.63 4.40 17.03
CA VAL A 43 6.41 5.46 18.02
C VAL A 43 4.94 5.51 18.42
N TYR A 44 4.68 5.65 19.72
CA TYR A 44 3.36 5.64 20.32
C TYR A 44 2.96 7.03 20.81
N CYS A 45 1.71 7.40 20.56
CA CYS A 45 1.09 8.63 21.07
C CYS A 45 0.07 8.32 22.17
N ALA A 46 0.24 8.87 23.36
CA ALA A 46 -0.73 8.71 24.46
C ALA A 46 -2.00 9.56 24.31
N LYS A 47 -2.03 10.54 23.40
CA LYS A 47 -3.22 11.40 23.18
C LYS A 47 -4.27 10.76 22.28
N CYS A 48 -3.85 10.09 21.20
CA CYS A 48 -4.77 9.35 20.32
C CYS A 48 -4.69 7.83 20.46
N CYS A 49 -3.86 7.32 21.37
CA CYS A 49 -3.67 5.89 21.64
C CYS A 49 -3.33 5.07 20.38
N GLU A 50 -2.48 5.62 19.51
CA GLU A 50 -2.16 5.02 18.20
C GLU A 50 -0.66 4.93 17.97
N LEU A 51 -0.24 3.96 17.15
CA LEU A 51 1.15 3.75 16.73
C LEU A 51 1.43 4.36 15.37
N TYR A 52 2.60 4.97 15.24
CA TYR A 52 3.06 5.61 14.01
C TYR A 52 4.46 5.14 13.61
N HIS A 53 4.76 5.37 12.35
CA HIS A 53 6.14 5.26 11.85
C HIS A 53 6.95 6.45 12.37
N PRO A 54 8.20 6.24 12.82
CA PRO A 54 9.08 7.34 13.18
C PRO A 54 9.29 8.29 11.99
N PRO A 55 9.63 9.58 12.23
CA PRO A 55 9.99 10.52 11.17
C PRO A 55 11.07 9.93 10.25
N LYS A 56 11.04 10.23 8.94
CA LYS A 56 11.93 9.61 7.94
C LYS A 56 13.43 9.68 8.30
N GLY A 57 13.88 10.80 8.88
CA GLY A 57 15.28 10.99 9.32
C GLY A 57 15.61 10.39 10.70
N SER A 58 14.67 9.73 11.37
CA SER A 58 14.90 9.15 12.69
C SER A 58 15.75 7.88 12.60
N ARG A 59 16.71 7.77 13.51
CA ARG A 59 17.52 6.55 13.70
C ARG A 59 16.67 5.33 14.06
N LEU A 60 15.48 5.55 14.65
CA LEU A 60 14.54 4.48 15.00
C LEU A 60 14.10 3.64 13.79
N ASN A 61 14.14 4.18 12.57
CA ASN A 61 13.79 3.44 11.36
C ASN A 61 14.77 2.30 11.04
N HIS A 62 15.99 2.32 11.59
CA HIS A 62 17.01 1.31 11.36
C HIS A 62 17.22 0.40 12.58
N LEU A 63 16.50 0.64 13.68
CA LEU A 63 16.59 -0.14 14.90
C LEU A 63 15.43 -1.14 14.97
N ASP A 64 15.73 -2.34 15.45
CA ASP A 64 14.72 -3.35 15.74
C ASP A 64 13.80 -2.86 16.86
N GLY A 65 12.48 -3.00 16.67
CA GLY A 65 11.50 -2.65 17.67
C GLY A 65 11.61 -3.52 18.92
N ALA A 66 12.02 -4.79 18.77
CA ALA A 66 12.13 -5.73 19.88
C ALA A 66 13.08 -5.25 21.00
N TYR A 67 14.05 -4.38 20.68
CA TYR A 67 14.95 -3.78 21.68
C TYR A 67 14.26 -2.80 22.64
N PHE A 68 13.13 -2.22 22.22
CA PHE A 68 12.29 -1.37 23.05
C PHE A 68 11.19 -2.17 23.76
N GLY A 69 10.68 -3.19 23.07
CA GLY A 69 9.55 -3.99 23.50
C GLY A 69 8.20 -3.30 23.26
N THR A 70 7.15 -4.10 23.31
CA THR A 70 5.75 -3.69 23.07
C THR A 70 5.16 -2.83 24.20
N SER A 71 5.69 -3.01 25.43
CA SER A 71 5.07 -2.51 26.66
C SER A 71 5.71 -1.24 27.24
N ILE A 72 6.88 -0.81 26.74
CA ILE A 72 7.67 0.28 27.36
C ILE A 72 6.90 1.60 27.44
N ALA A 73 6.13 1.92 26.39
CA ALA A 73 5.32 3.14 26.36
C ALA A 73 4.21 3.13 27.41
N GLN A 74 3.59 1.96 27.68
CA GLN A 74 2.54 1.84 28.69
C GLN A 74 3.13 1.92 30.10
N ILE A 75 4.22 1.19 30.35
CA ILE A 75 4.95 1.23 31.62
C ILE A 75 5.42 2.65 31.96
N PHE A 76 5.90 3.39 30.96
CA PHE A 76 6.29 4.78 31.14
C PHE A 76 5.13 5.66 31.64
N HIS A 77 3.94 5.55 31.03
CA HIS A 77 2.79 6.34 31.46
C HIS A 77 2.19 5.89 32.79
N MET A 78 2.29 4.60 33.13
CA MET A 78 1.96 4.11 34.47
C MET A 78 2.86 4.74 35.55
N GLN A 79 4.15 4.92 35.24
CA GLN A 79 5.11 5.57 36.15
C GLN A 79 4.93 7.10 36.21
N PHE A 80 4.56 7.73 35.10
CA PHE A 80 4.42 9.19 34.99
C PHE A 80 3.01 9.59 34.53
N PRO A 81 1.96 9.34 35.36
CA PRO A 81 0.58 9.59 34.98
C PRO A 81 0.27 11.06 34.72
N PHE A 82 1.04 11.99 35.29
CA PHE A 82 0.91 13.43 35.04
C PHE A 82 1.30 13.85 33.61
N LEU A 83 1.97 12.98 32.85
CA LEU A 83 2.27 13.19 31.43
C LEU A 83 1.16 12.71 30.49
N LEU A 84 0.08 12.10 31.04
CA LEU A 84 -1.08 11.74 30.25
C LEU A 84 -1.94 12.98 29.95
N PRO A 85 -2.65 12.99 28.81
CA PRO A 85 -3.64 14.02 28.54
C PRO A 85 -4.65 14.09 29.68
N THR A 86 -4.86 15.28 30.24
CA THR A 86 -5.90 15.47 31.26
C THR A 86 -7.26 15.13 30.64
N ALA A 87 -8.09 14.39 31.38
CA ALA A 87 -9.41 13.94 30.95
C ALA A 87 -10.25 15.04 30.26
N ARG A 88 -10.12 16.31 30.66
CA ARG A 88 -10.80 17.44 30.00
C ARG A 88 -10.45 17.66 28.51
N SER A 89 -9.34 17.11 28.02
CA SER A 89 -8.98 17.07 26.59
C SER A 89 -9.51 15.82 25.87
N SER A 90 -9.98 14.80 26.59
CA SER A 90 -10.42 13.51 26.04
C SER A 90 -11.87 13.11 26.39
N THR A 91 -12.56 13.83 27.29
CA THR A 91 -13.89 13.46 27.79
C THR A 91 -15.08 14.15 27.12
N VAL A 92 -14.93 14.87 26.02
CA VAL A 92 -16.10 15.52 25.35
C VAL A 92 -16.25 15.19 23.87
N SER A 93 -15.24 14.66 23.20
CA SER A 93 -15.39 14.19 21.82
C SER A 93 -14.24 13.24 21.48
N PRO A 94 -14.44 12.19 20.67
CA PRO A 94 -13.32 11.61 19.94
C PRO A 94 -12.50 12.76 19.32
N PRO A 95 -11.15 12.67 19.28
CA PRO A 95 -10.34 13.70 18.65
C PRO A 95 -10.93 13.98 17.28
N PRO A 96 -11.14 15.26 16.89
CA PRO A 96 -11.84 15.60 15.66
C PRO A 96 -11.12 14.91 14.49
N TYR A 97 -11.69 13.81 14.01
CA TYR A 97 -11.17 13.10 12.87
C TYR A 97 -11.46 13.96 11.65
N TYR A 98 -10.57 13.91 10.66
CA TYR A 98 -10.80 14.62 9.42
C TYR A 98 -12.11 14.15 8.77
N VAL A 99 -13.07 15.08 8.61
CA VAL A 99 -14.32 14.83 7.90
C VAL A 99 -14.15 15.32 6.46
N PRO A 100 -14.05 14.41 5.46
CA PRO A 100 -13.90 14.81 4.07
C PRO A 100 -15.17 15.53 3.61
N THR A 101 -15.00 16.73 3.08
CA THR A 101 -16.08 17.51 2.46
C THR A 101 -15.74 17.88 1.02
N VAL A 102 -16.75 17.90 0.15
CA VAL A 102 -16.64 18.33 -1.25
C VAL A 102 -17.72 19.39 -1.45
N TYR A 103 -17.31 20.62 -1.79
CA TYR A 103 -18.21 21.78 -1.86
C TYR A 103 -19.07 22.00 -0.59
N GLY A 104 -18.51 21.70 0.58
CA GLY A 104 -19.23 21.83 1.87
C GLY A 104 -20.11 20.63 2.24
N PHE A 105 -20.30 19.66 1.35
CA PHE A 105 -21.06 18.44 1.64
C PHE A 105 -20.16 17.33 2.16
N LYS A 106 -20.57 16.68 3.25
CA LYS A 106 -19.88 15.51 3.80
C LYS A 106 -19.94 14.36 2.81
N VAL A 107 -18.79 13.75 2.52
CA VAL A 107 -18.74 12.57 1.66
C VAL A 107 -19.34 11.38 2.41
N SER A 108 -20.41 10.79 1.88
CA SER A 108 -21.02 9.61 2.49
C SER A 108 -20.05 8.42 2.45
N PRO A 109 -19.92 7.65 3.55
CA PRO A 109 -19.06 6.47 3.59
C PRO A 109 -19.38 5.44 2.48
N GLN A 110 -20.65 5.39 2.05
CA GLN A 110 -21.10 4.44 1.02
C GLN A 110 -20.67 4.81 -0.39
N VAL A 111 -20.23 6.06 -0.63
CA VAL A 111 -19.85 6.52 -1.97
C VAL A 111 -18.72 5.67 -2.54
N LYS A 112 -17.72 5.31 -1.72
CA LYS A 112 -16.60 4.46 -2.16
C LYS A 112 -17.09 3.09 -2.62
N THR A 113 -17.98 2.45 -1.86
CA THR A 113 -18.52 1.14 -2.21
C THR A 113 -19.36 1.21 -3.48
N ARG A 114 -20.25 2.22 -3.59
CA ARG A 114 -21.09 2.42 -4.78
C ARG A 114 -20.27 2.67 -6.03
N LEU A 115 -19.24 3.54 -5.95
CA LEU A 115 -18.36 3.82 -7.08
C LEU A 115 -17.60 2.57 -7.52
N ARG A 116 -17.07 1.75 -6.58
CA ARG A 116 -16.43 0.48 -6.95
C ARG A 116 -17.40 -0.46 -7.67
N VAL A 117 -18.60 -0.66 -7.14
CA VAL A 117 -19.60 -1.56 -7.73
C VAL A 117 -20.01 -1.10 -9.14
N GLN A 118 -20.11 0.20 -9.38
CA GLN A 118 -20.49 0.74 -10.70
C GLN A 118 -19.33 0.77 -11.71
N GLN A 119 -18.11 1.12 -11.26
CA GLN A 119 -16.98 1.39 -12.16
C GLN A 119 -16.18 0.13 -12.50
N VAL A 120 -16.03 -0.81 -11.56
CA VAL A 120 -15.19 -2.01 -11.77
C VAL A 120 -15.67 -2.87 -12.95
N PRO A 121 -16.98 -3.20 -13.11
CA PRO A 121 -17.44 -3.98 -14.26
C PRO A 121 -17.21 -3.27 -15.60
N ARG A 122 -17.41 -1.94 -15.64
CA ARG A 122 -17.15 -1.13 -16.83
C ARG A 122 -15.67 -1.14 -17.21
N MET A 123 -14.78 -0.99 -16.24
CA MET A 123 -13.33 -1.06 -16.48
C MET A 123 -12.90 -2.45 -16.97
N ILE A 124 -13.45 -3.52 -16.39
CA ILE A 124 -13.17 -4.90 -16.83
C ILE A 124 -13.62 -5.10 -18.28
N HIS A 125 -14.81 -4.63 -18.65
CA HIS A 125 -15.31 -4.73 -20.02
C HIS A 125 -14.43 -3.97 -21.00
N GLN A 126 -14.05 -2.72 -20.68
CA GLN A 126 -13.17 -1.91 -21.51
C GLN A 126 -11.78 -2.51 -21.65
N ALA A 127 -11.22 -3.09 -20.58
CA ALA A 127 -9.94 -3.77 -20.64
C ALA A 127 -9.99 -5.04 -21.53
N ARG A 128 -11.10 -5.79 -21.47
CA ARG A 128 -11.33 -6.95 -22.37
C ARG A 128 -11.42 -6.53 -23.83
N GLN A 129 -12.19 -5.48 -24.13
CA GLN A 129 -12.30 -4.95 -25.49
C GLN A 129 -10.94 -4.48 -26.02
N ARG A 130 -10.16 -3.75 -25.21
CA ARG A 130 -8.81 -3.32 -25.62
C ARG A 130 -7.87 -4.50 -25.86
N ALA A 131 -7.94 -5.54 -25.03
CA ALA A 131 -7.13 -6.75 -25.22
C ALA A 131 -7.56 -7.53 -26.48
N GLU A 132 -8.85 -7.55 -26.81
CA GLU A 132 -9.38 -8.14 -28.03
C GLU A 132 -8.95 -7.34 -29.26
N GLU A 133 -9.05 -6.02 -29.23
CA GLU A 133 -8.57 -5.10 -30.27
C GLU A 133 -7.06 -5.25 -30.50
N GLU A 134 -6.27 -5.34 -29.42
CA GLU A 134 -4.82 -5.54 -29.50
C GLU A 134 -4.47 -6.92 -30.11
N ARG A 135 -5.21 -7.97 -29.72
CA ARG A 135 -5.06 -9.31 -30.31
C ARG A 135 -5.43 -9.33 -31.79
N GLU A 136 -6.51 -8.67 -32.17
CA GLU A 136 -6.96 -8.57 -33.56
C GLU A 136 -5.98 -7.75 -34.41
N ALA A 137 -5.42 -6.67 -33.87
CA ALA A 137 -4.36 -5.90 -34.52
C ALA A 137 -3.07 -6.73 -34.73
N LEU A 138 -2.72 -7.60 -33.79
CA LEU A 138 -1.59 -8.53 -33.95
C LEU A 138 -1.85 -9.55 -35.08
N LEU A 139 -3.07 -10.09 -35.15
CA LEU A 139 -3.49 -11.07 -36.18
C LEU A 139 -3.68 -10.44 -37.56
N GLY A 140 -4.14 -9.20 -37.63
CA GLY A 140 -4.36 -8.42 -38.86
C GLY A 140 -3.12 -7.69 -39.39
N SER A 141 -1.97 -7.80 -38.70
CA SER A 141 -0.72 -7.18 -39.15
C SER A 141 -0.22 -7.87 -40.44
N PRO A 142 0.25 -7.13 -41.46
CA PRO A 142 0.72 -7.69 -42.73
C PRO A 142 1.87 -8.69 -42.54
N ALA A 143 2.59 -8.64 -41.42
CA ALA A 143 3.60 -9.63 -41.05
C ALA A 143 3.00 -11.02 -40.71
N ALA A 144 1.84 -11.09 -40.06
CA ALA A 144 1.14 -12.34 -39.76
C ALA A 144 0.45 -12.92 -41.00
N ALA A 145 -0.12 -12.08 -41.86
CA ALA A 145 -0.65 -12.49 -43.16
C ALA A 145 0.46 -13.00 -44.12
N ALA A 146 1.63 -12.35 -44.14
CA ALA A 146 2.80 -12.81 -44.89
C ALA A 146 3.35 -14.15 -44.35
N ALA A 147 3.35 -14.34 -43.03
CA ALA A 147 3.74 -15.62 -42.42
C ALA A 147 2.77 -16.75 -42.79
N ALA A 148 1.45 -16.50 -42.78
CA ALA A 148 0.43 -17.49 -43.17
C ALA A 148 0.45 -17.83 -44.68
N ALA A 149 0.69 -16.85 -45.55
CA ALA A 149 0.85 -17.05 -46.99
C ALA A 149 2.16 -17.81 -47.34
N GLY A 150 3.19 -17.70 -46.50
CA GLY A 150 4.42 -18.48 -46.64
C GLY A 150 4.24 -19.98 -46.38
N ILE A 151 3.28 -20.36 -45.53
CA ILE A 151 3.02 -21.76 -45.17
C ILE A 151 2.22 -22.48 -46.26
N SER A 152 1.24 -21.79 -46.88
CA SER A 152 0.45 -22.36 -47.98
C SER A 152 1.28 -22.57 -49.25
N SER A 153 2.18 -21.64 -49.60
CA SER A 153 3.05 -21.82 -50.78
C SER A 153 4.08 -22.96 -50.62
N ALA A 154 4.55 -23.23 -49.39
CA ALA A 154 5.41 -24.37 -49.10
C ALA A 154 4.66 -25.71 -49.18
N ALA A 155 3.39 -25.75 -48.77
CA ALA A 155 2.54 -26.93 -48.89
C ALA A 155 2.17 -27.24 -50.35
N ASP A 156 1.86 -26.22 -51.16
CA ASP A 156 1.56 -26.40 -52.59
C ASP A 156 2.80 -26.81 -53.40
N ALA A 157 4.00 -26.30 -53.05
CA ALA A 157 5.27 -26.71 -53.66
C ALA A 157 5.63 -28.18 -53.35
N ALA A 158 5.35 -28.65 -52.13
CA ALA A 158 5.53 -30.06 -51.76
C ALA A 158 4.56 -30.99 -52.50
N ALA A 159 3.31 -30.56 -52.74
CA ALA A 159 2.34 -31.33 -53.52
C ALA A 159 2.70 -31.42 -55.02
N GLN A 160 3.25 -30.35 -55.61
CA GLN A 160 3.69 -30.35 -57.02
C GLN A 160 4.98 -31.15 -57.24
N ALA A 161 5.89 -31.19 -56.27
CA ALA A 161 7.11 -32.02 -56.33
C ALA A 161 6.79 -33.53 -56.27
N ALA A 162 5.73 -33.93 -55.56
CA ALA A 162 5.26 -35.32 -55.53
C ALA A 162 4.65 -35.74 -56.89
N ALA A 163 3.95 -34.84 -57.59
CA ALA A 163 3.35 -35.13 -58.90
C ALA A 163 4.39 -35.22 -60.05
N ALA A 164 5.53 -34.52 -59.95
CA ALA A 164 6.60 -34.57 -60.95
C ALA A 164 7.49 -35.83 -60.84
N GLY A 165 7.49 -36.51 -59.68
CA GLY A 165 8.31 -37.70 -59.43
C GLY A 165 7.83 -39.00 -60.10
N GLU A 166 6.61 -39.01 -60.67
CA GLU A 166 6.00 -40.22 -61.25
C GLU A 166 6.18 -40.33 -62.77
N ALA A 167 6.72 -39.30 -63.44
CA ALA A 167 6.97 -39.28 -64.88
C ALA A 167 8.38 -39.74 -65.32
N GLY A 168 9.28 -40.02 -64.37
CA GLY A 168 10.72 -40.27 -64.62
C GLY A 168 11.21 -41.71 -64.36
N ARG A 169 10.33 -42.72 -64.37
CA ARG A 169 10.72 -44.14 -64.38
C ARG A 169 10.18 -44.84 -65.62
N ARG A 170 10.90 -44.72 -66.73
CA ARG A 170 10.92 -45.70 -67.81
C ARG A 170 12.33 -45.80 -68.38
#